data_AF-A0A371MEX0-F1
#
_entry.id   AF-A0A371MEX0-F1
#
_cell.length_a   1.000
_cell.length_b   1.000
_cell.length_c   1.000
_cell.angle_alpha   90.00
_cell.angle_beta   90.00
_cell.angle_gamma   90.00
#
_symmetry.space_group_name_H-M   'P 1'
#
loop_
_entity.id
_entity.type
_entity.pdbx_description
1 polymer ?
#
loop_
_entity_poly.entity_id
_entity_poly.type
_entity_poly.pdbx_seq_one_letter_code
_entity_poly.pdbx_strand_id
1 'polypeptide(L)'
;MTVENLHIDDDRGLWIPPRLRKFDQQVVFRTPSGTIQHFGTEPLDAYYGMIDESHFGDIDQLDGARNPHLAPNRVSIKHTGGDAETFDVEGVVE
;
A
#
# COMPACT_ATOMS: atom_id res chain seq x y z
N MET A 1 -11.33 12.96 11.23
CA MET A 1 -10.17 12.35 10.54
C MET A 1 -10.49 12.39 9.06
N THR A 2 -9.76 13.17 8.27
CA THR A 2 -9.91 13.17 6.81
C THR A 2 -9.45 11.81 6.33
N VAL A 3 -10.39 10.98 5.89
CA VAL A 3 -10.08 9.68 5.29
C VAL A 3 -9.45 9.98 3.94
N GLU A 4 -8.13 9.93 3.85
CA GLU A 4 -7.42 9.97 2.58
C GLU A 4 -7.66 8.61 1.93
N ASN A 5 -8.69 8.51 1.09
CA ASN A 5 -8.99 7.28 0.37
C ASN A 5 -7.87 7.00 -0.64
N LEU A 6 -7.10 5.94 -0.41
CA LEU A 6 -6.17 5.42 -1.39
C LEU A 6 -6.98 4.67 -2.45
N HIS A 7 -6.47 4.59 -3.67
CA HIS A 7 -7.07 3.82 -4.75
C HIS A 7 -5.99 3.15 -5.58
N ILE A 8 -6.37 2.12 -6.31
CA ILE A 8 -5.55 1.51 -7.36
C ILE A 8 -6.00 2.10 -8.69
N ASP A 9 -5.03 2.56 -9.47
CA ASP A 9 -5.21 2.84 -10.89
C ASP A 9 -4.73 1.63 -11.69
N ASP A 10 -5.55 1.14 -12.61
CA ASP A 10 -5.30 -0.09 -13.39
C ASP A 10 -3.95 -0.05 -14.14
N ASP A 11 -3.61 1.11 -14.70
CA ASP A 11 -2.40 1.31 -15.50
C ASP A 11 -1.18 1.77 -14.65
N ARG A 12 -1.41 2.42 -13.51
CA ARG A 12 -0.34 3.12 -12.74
C ARG A 12 -0.08 2.54 -11.35
N GLY A 13 -0.98 1.73 -10.81
CA GLY A 13 -0.89 1.10 -9.49
C GLY A 13 -1.39 1.97 -8.34
N LEU A 14 -0.84 1.76 -7.14
CA LEU A 14 -1.30 2.39 -5.90
C LEU A 14 -1.02 3.90 -5.86
N TRP A 15 -2.06 4.70 -5.68
CA TRP A 15 -1.91 6.12 -5.41
C TRP A 15 -1.26 6.36 -4.04
N ILE A 16 -0.20 7.17 -3.99
CA ILE A 16 0.52 7.51 -2.77
C ILE A 16 0.17 8.94 -2.33
N PRO A 17 -0.34 9.14 -1.09
CA PRO A 17 -0.60 10.46 -0.54
C PRO A 17 0.65 11.37 -0.59
N PRO A 18 0.52 12.66 -0.93
CA PRO A 18 1.67 13.58 -1.04
C PRO A 18 2.60 13.60 0.18
N ARG A 19 2.03 13.45 1.38
CA ARG A 19 2.78 13.42 2.65
C ARG A 19 3.62 12.15 2.85
N LEU A 20 3.27 11.06 2.16
CA LEU A 20 3.97 9.78 2.24
C LEU A 20 5.01 9.56 1.13
N ARG A 21 5.05 10.45 0.14
CA ARG A 21 5.99 10.34 -1.00
C ARG A 21 7.42 10.65 -0.62
N LYS A 22 7.64 11.55 0.34
CA LYS A 22 8.99 11.92 0.79
C LYS A 22 9.45 10.97 1.89
N PHE A 23 10.62 10.39 1.73
CA PHE A 23 11.26 9.50 2.69
C PHE A 23 12.78 9.58 2.53
N ASP A 24 13.53 9.28 3.59
CA ASP A 24 14.98 9.50 3.64
C ASP A 24 15.82 8.23 3.46
N GLN A 25 15.21 7.04 3.51
CA GLN A 25 15.95 5.76 3.41
C GLN A 25 15.10 4.64 2.81
N GLN A 26 13.93 4.42 3.40
CA GLN A 26 13.06 3.32 3.01
C GLN A 26 11.60 3.65 3.31
N VAL A 27 10.74 3.11 2.47
CA VAL A 27 9.32 2.98 2.71
C VAL A 27 8.90 1.53 2.51
N VAL A 28 8.11 1.01 3.45
CA VAL A 28 7.60 -0.35 3.45
C VAL A 28 6.10 -0.31 3.22
N PHE A 29 5.67 -1.01 2.18
CA PHE A 29 4.27 -1.25 1.86
C PHE A 29 3.91 -2.67 2.25
N ARG A 30 2.82 -2.83 2.99
CA ARG A 30 2.23 -4.13 3.31
C ARG A 30 0.82 -4.16 2.75
N THR A 31 0.59 -5.10 1.84
CA THR A 31 -0.73 -5.46 1.33
C THR A 31 -1.10 -6.82 1.92
N PRO A 32 -2.36 -7.26 1.82
CA PRO A 32 -2.77 -8.57 2.32
C PRO A 32 -1.93 -9.71 1.72
N SER A 33 -1.65 -9.64 0.41
CA SER A 33 -0.87 -10.66 -0.30
C SER A 33 0.64 -10.56 -0.07
N GLY A 34 1.17 -9.38 0.28
CA GLY A 34 2.61 -9.13 0.13
C GLY A 34 3.19 -7.97 0.93
N THR A 35 4.52 -7.92 0.95
CA THR A 35 5.28 -6.82 1.55
C THR A 35 6.33 -6.36 0.55
N ILE A 36 6.34 -5.08 0.23
CA ILE A 36 7.28 -4.45 -0.69
C ILE A 36 8.11 -3.44 0.11
N GLN A 37 9.43 -3.55 -0.02
CA GLN A 37 10.40 -2.66 0.59
C GLN A 37 11.05 -1.84 -0.51
N HIS A 38 10.81 -0.53 -0.50
CA HIS A 38 11.42 0.41 -1.44
C HIS A 38 12.52 1.20 -0.74
N PHE A 39 13.73 1.17 -1.28
CA PHE A 39 14.88 1.88 -0.72
C PHE A 39 15.26 3.05 -1.63
N GLY A 40 15.58 4.19 -1.03
CA GLY A 40 15.88 5.41 -1.77
C GLY A 40 15.83 6.65 -0.88
N THR A 41 16.20 7.77 -1.49
CA THR A 41 16.14 9.11 -0.90
C THR A 41 15.34 10.08 -1.77
N GLU A 42 14.99 9.65 -2.99
CA GLU A 42 14.17 10.43 -3.91
C GLU A 42 12.68 10.23 -3.56
N PRO A 43 11.85 11.28 -3.72
CA PRO A 43 10.43 11.15 -3.47
C PRO A 43 9.80 10.13 -4.42
N LEU A 44 8.84 9.36 -3.92
CA LEU A 44 8.03 8.48 -4.75
C LEU A 44 7.21 9.28 -5.76
N ASP A 45 6.98 8.65 -6.90
CA ASP A 45 5.93 9.06 -7.84
C ASP A 45 4.55 9.10 -7.19
N ALA A 46 3.61 9.79 -7.84
CA ALA A 46 2.24 9.86 -7.38
C ALA A 46 1.55 8.48 -7.35
N TYR A 47 1.98 7.59 -8.24
CA TYR A 47 1.48 6.22 -8.34
C TYR A 47 2.65 5.25 -8.23
N TYR A 48 2.45 4.18 -7.48
CA TYR A 48 3.45 3.15 -7.22
C TYR A 48 3.07 1.87 -7.97
N GLY A 49 3.57 1.73 -9.19
CA GLY A 49 3.22 0.67 -10.13
C GLY A 49 3.63 -0.76 -9.74
N MET A 50 4.31 -0.93 -8.60
CA MET A 50 4.61 -2.26 -8.05
C MET A 50 3.46 -2.84 -7.22
N ILE A 51 2.43 -2.04 -6.92
CA ILE A 51 1.24 -2.46 -6.19
C ILE A 51 0.03 -2.23 -7.07
N ASP A 52 -0.59 -3.33 -7.49
CA ASP A 52 -1.81 -3.40 -8.28
C ASP A 52 -2.92 -4.17 -7.53
N GLU A 53 -4.07 -4.37 -8.16
CA GLU A 53 -5.25 -5.00 -7.57
C GLU A 53 -4.99 -6.44 -7.10
N SER A 54 -4.09 -7.19 -7.73
CA SER A 54 -3.74 -8.57 -7.32
C SER A 54 -3.08 -8.64 -5.94
N HIS A 55 -2.66 -7.48 -5.40
CA HIS A 55 -2.14 -7.40 -4.05
C HIS A 55 -3.24 -7.34 -2.97
N PHE A 56 -4.48 -7.16 -3.40
CA PHE A 56 -5.70 -7.02 -2.62
C PHE A 56 -6.73 -8.08 -3.05
N GLY A 57 -7.91 -8.03 -2.45
CA GLY A 57 -9.00 -8.96 -2.72
C GLY A 57 -9.23 -9.93 -1.58
N ASP A 58 -10.28 -10.75 -1.72
CA ASP A 58 -10.87 -11.55 -0.65
C ASP A 58 -9.83 -12.44 0.06
N ILE A 59 -9.87 -12.49 1.40
CA ILE A 59 -8.86 -13.21 2.18
C ILE A 59 -8.88 -14.72 1.90
N ASP A 60 -10.04 -15.27 1.55
CA ASP A 60 -10.20 -16.67 1.12
C ASP A 60 -9.63 -16.91 -0.29
N GLN A 61 -9.47 -15.86 -1.11
CA GLN A 61 -8.80 -15.93 -2.41
C GLN A 61 -7.28 -15.69 -2.31
N LEU A 62 -6.81 -15.15 -1.18
CA LEU A 62 -5.40 -14.95 -0.88
C LEU A 62 -4.82 -16.18 -0.15
N ASP A 63 -4.82 -17.33 -0.83
CA ASP A 63 -4.23 -18.57 -0.30
C ASP A 63 -2.74 -18.32 0.08
N GLY A 64 -2.44 -18.41 1.38
CA GLY A 64 -1.10 -18.10 1.90
C GLY A 64 -0.79 -16.62 2.11
N ALA A 65 -1.79 -15.76 2.33
CA ALA A 65 -1.66 -14.33 2.61
C ALA A 65 -0.48 -14.01 3.56
N ARG A 66 0.41 -13.12 3.13
CA ARG A 66 1.60 -12.75 3.92
C ARG A 66 1.28 -11.84 5.09
N ASN A 67 0.20 -11.06 5.00
CA ASN A 67 -0.24 -10.16 6.05
C ASN A 67 -1.72 -10.42 6.40
N PRO A 68 -2.07 -11.57 7.01
CA PRO A 68 -3.46 -11.99 7.25
C PRO A 68 -4.20 -11.13 8.28
N HIS A 69 -3.52 -10.20 8.93
CA HIS A 69 -4.11 -9.23 9.86
C HIS A 69 -4.59 -7.95 9.14
N LEU A 70 -4.20 -7.75 7.89
CA LEU A 70 -4.73 -6.68 7.06
C LEU A 70 -6.02 -7.16 6.40
N ALA A 71 -7.02 -6.29 6.38
CA ALA A 71 -8.25 -6.53 5.63
C ALA A 71 -7.94 -6.58 4.11
N PRO A 72 -8.74 -7.31 3.33
CA PRO A 72 -8.52 -7.54 1.88
C PRO A 72 -8.36 -6.25 1.06
N ASN A 73 -8.93 -5.15 1.54
CA ASN A 73 -8.90 -3.83 0.94
C ASN A 73 -7.96 -2.84 1.66
N ARG A 74 -6.98 -3.29 2.44
CA ARG A 74 -6.11 -2.40 3.24
C ARG A 74 -4.65 -2.47 2.88
N VAL A 75 -4.01 -1.31 2.86
CA VAL A 75 -2.55 -1.17 2.74
C VAL A 75 -1.99 -0.50 3.98
N SER A 76 -0.85 -0.99 4.48
CA SER A 76 -0.07 -0.33 5.50
C SER A 76 1.22 0.22 4.93
N ILE A 77 1.46 1.52 5.13
CA ILE A 77 2.63 2.24 4.65
C ILE A 77 3.45 2.68 5.86
N LYS A 78 4.75 2.38 5.85
CA LYS A 78 5.65 2.72 6.95
C LYS A 78 6.98 3.29 6.44
N HIS A 79 7.33 4.49 6.87
CA HIS A 79 8.67 5.06 6.67
C HIS A 79 9.67 4.53 7.71
N THR A 80 10.97 4.56 7.38
CA THR A 80 12.02 4.23 8.36
C THR A 80 11.92 5.12 9.59
N GLY A 81 11.89 4.51 10.78
CA GLY A 81 11.85 5.22 12.06
C GLY A 81 10.51 5.86 12.43
N GLY A 82 9.49 5.79 11.55
CA GLY A 82 8.14 6.27 11.82
C GLY A 82 7.16 5.15 12.20
N ASP A 83 5.91 5.55 12.47
CA ASP A 83 4.79 4.63 12.67
C ASP A 83 4.24 4.12 11.34
N ALA A 84 3.59 2.95 11.39
CA ALA A 84 2.87 2.43 10.25
C ALA A 84 1.48 3.07 10.19
N GLU A 85 1.10 3.54 9.01
CA GLU A 85 -0.23 4.07 8.76
C GLU A 85 -1.00 3.11 7.85
N THR A 86 -2.24 2.80 8.22
CA THR A 86 -3.09 1.87 7.46
C THR A 86 -4.21 2.64 6.80
N PHE A 87 -4.45 2.32 5.53
CA PHE A 87 -5.43 2.97 4.68
C PHE A 87 -6.33 1.93 4.05
N ASP A 88 -7.62 2.25 3.94
CA ASP A 88 -8.54 1.54 3.08
C ASP A 88 -8.29 1.98 1.62
N VAL A 89 -8.38 1.02 0.71
CA VAL A 89 -8.15 1.19 -0.73
C VAL A 89 -9.48 1.06 -1.45
N GLU A 90 -9.89 2.12 -2.15
CA GLU A 90 -11.09 2.12 -2.98
C GLU A 90 -10.85 1.38 -4.31
N GLY A 91 -11.90 0.71 -4.79
CA GLY A 91 -11.90 0.02 -6.08
C GLY A 91 -11.41 -1.43 -6.04
N VAL A 92 -10.94 -1.92 -4.89
CA VAL A 92 -10.60 -3.34 -4.71
C VAL A 92 -11.73 -4.07 -3.99
N VAL A 93 -11.98 -5.33 -4.38
CA VAL A 93 -13.09 -6.14 -3.87
C VAL A 93 -12.89 -6.40 -2.37
N GLU A 94 -13.94 -6.18 -1.57
CA GLU A 94 -14.00 -6.55 -0.15
C GLU A 94 -14.22 -8.06 0.04
#